data_AF-A0A1F3Y3J0-F1
#
_entry.id   AF-A0A1F3Y3J0-F1
#
_cell.length_a   1.000
_cell.length_b   1.000
_cell.length_c   1.000
_cell.angle_alpha   90.00
_cell.angle_beta   90.00
_cell.angle_gamma   90.00
#
_symmetry.space_group_name_H-M   'P 1'
#
loop_
_entity.id
_entity.type
_entity.pdbx_description
1 polymer ?
#
loop_
_entity_poly.entity_id
_entity_poly.type
_entity_poly.pdbx_seq_one_letter_code
_entity_poly.pdbx_strand_id
1 'polypeptide(L)'
;MGRFILFAAVLSMLVSRGGGAYVETKTESGITVKWAAGGAYYMLAGNPQNRSGIPEDYFRRAVIKGLQRWQTASGNMVTFDYWQGTDRAKYLTNSDYNGFSNIYFASNSGSGISSNVLALTQVWYNTGNGEILEADIALNDINYNFGTNPGVTTSNGGGTAFLDNVITHELGHSFGLSHSGIMQSTMIYTEAYEQYLLGCDDQIGMRALYPAGDAGSRSRIMGSVVAESGGGAVAGAHVLAVSALRGTVMASAMAGNDGRFELRALESGPYFLMVEPYYPGAGSLSAYFGGVNHRICSGGSFFARSPVVSGGRMQAFSASAGGTADVGTLAVRCTTDGGADVDRIQASGSAGSAPVVFDGTGGSGSFGVIDDFDGRQSIYFRLKSVSGSIQLNTVAFGAYSPIHPSLKLYTSGGAEVAAGVAETVYSGASGYINYDSSLSATVSKGDYVVRVTANSLYSSLYPGGAISLDSRRFVILTGVTGGLSPQLVDAHPHNARCTRGDIFPAYDSPYGDPPKNTHGASSDEEDDGGGFCGVISENHRGGLPPGAVAGGFAPWVLMLMMAYAAARMARISGVARRTLRG
;
A
#
# COMPACT_ATOMS: atom_id res chain seq x y z
N MET A 1 -3.94 40.82 -54.79
CA MET A 1 -4.92 40.23 -53.84
C MET A 1 -4.64 38.74 -53.74
N GLY A 2 -4.01 38.28 -52.67
CA GLY A 2 -3.76 36.87 -52.41
C GLY A 2 -3.50 36.68 -50.92
N ARG A 3 -4.48 36.14 -50.19
CA ARG A 3 -4.39 35.87 -48.76
C ARG A 3 -3.78 34.48 -48.55
N PHE A 4 -2.60 34.41 -47.94
CA PHE A 4 -2.10 33.18 -47.30
C PHE A 4 -2.57 33.18 -45.85
N ILE A 5 -3.32 32.14 -45.46
CA ILE A 5 -3.69 31.86 -44.06
C ILE A 5 -2.63 30.87 -43.55
N LEU A 6 -1.83 31.31 -42.57
CA LEU A 6 -0.89 30.46 -41.85
C LEU A 6 -1.65 29.82 -40.67
N PHE A 7 -1.85 28.51 -40.71
CA PHE A 7 -2.32 27.74 -39.55
C PHE A 7 -1.16 27.61 -38.56
N ALA A 8 -1.23 28.33 -37.44
CA ALA A 8 -0.37 28.07 -36.29
C ALA A 8 -0.93 26.85 -35.55
N ALA A 9 -0.26 25.70 -35.68
CA ALA A 9 -0.51 24.53 -34.84
C ALA A 9 -0.02 24.85 -33.42
N VAL A 10 -0.97 25.13 -32.52
CA VAL A 10 -0.71 25.19 -31.08
C VAL A 10 -0.51 23.75 -30.60
N LEU A 11 0.74 23.38 -30.38
CA LEU A 11 1.13 22.14 -29.71
C LEU A 11 0.84 22.31 -28.21
N SER A 12 -0.39 22.02 -27.79
CA SER A 12 -0.74 21.90 -26.37
C SER A 12 -0.02 20.69 -25.78
N MET A 13 1.11 20.91 -25.10
CA MET A 13 1.64 19.94 -24.14
C MET A 13 0.66 19.83 -22.97
N LEU A 14 -0.27 18.88 -23.08
CA LEU A 14 -1.07 18.40 -21.95
C LEU A 14 -0.11 17.70 -20.99
N VAL A 15 0.34 18.41 -19.94
CA VAL A 15 0.99 17.78 -18.79
C VAL A 15 -0.07 16.88 -18.14
N SER A 16 0.04 15.57 -18.37
CA SER A 16 -0.86 14.59 -17.79
C SER A 16 -0.63 14.52 -16.28
N ARG A 17 -1.62 14.97 -15.50
CA ARG A 17 -1.65 14.77 -14.05
C ARG A 17 -2.06 13.32 -13.78
N GLY A 18 -1.11 12.40 -13.78
CA GLY A 18 -1.31 10.99 -13.41
C GLY A 18 -1.27 10.80 -11.89
N GLY A 19 -2.13 9.93 -11.36
CA GLY A 19 -1.97 9.41 -9.99
C GLY A 19 -0.67 8.60 -9.88
N GLY A 20 0.13 8.85 -8.85
CA GLY A 20 1.46 8.26 -8.70
C GLY A 20 1.46 6.81 -8.25
N ALA A 21 2.67 6.23 -8.15
CA ALA A 21 2.84 5.03 -7.33
C ALA A 21 2.41 5.39 -5.90
N TYR A 22 2.25 4.39 -5.02
CA TYR A 22 1.70 4.54 -3.67
C TYR A 22 0.44 5.41 -3.70
N VAL A 23 -0.02 5.82 -2.54
CA VAL A 23 -1.07 6.83 -2.45
C VAL A 23 -0.36 8.12 -2.06
N GLU A 24 -0.25 9.07 -2.98
CA GLU A 24 0.35 10.38 -2.68
C GLU A 24 -0.72 11.32 -2.12
N THR A 25 -0.29 12.23 -1.26
CA THR A 25 -1.10 13.39 -0.91
C THR A 25 -1.18 14.35 -2.10
N LYS A 26 -2.38 14.82 -2.42
CA LYS A 26 -2.60 15.81 -3.48
C LYS A 26 -3.35 17.02 -2.98
N THR A 27 -3.00 18.19 -3.53
CA THR A 27 -3.81 19.40 -3.42
C THR A 27 -5.16 19.17 -4.09
N GLU A 28 -6.15 20.01 -3.82
CA GLU A 28 -7.47 19.93 -4.46
C GLU A 28 -7.41 19.98 -5.99
N SER A 29 -6.39 20.65 -6.54
CA SER A 29 -6.16 20.72 -7.99
C SER A 29 -5.41 19.50 -8.55
N GLY A 30 -5.00 18.56 -7.70
CA GLY A 30 -4.32 17.31 -8.08
C GLY A 30 -2.80 17.42 -8.18
N ILE A 31 -2.20 18.48 -7.63
CA ILE A 31 -0.74 18.64 -7.55
C ILE A 31 -0.25 17.79 -6.38
N THR A 32 0.84 17.05 -6.56
CA THR A 32 1.42 16.23 -5.49
C THR A 32 2.00 17.11 -4.39
N VAL A 33 1.63 16.82 -3.14
CA VAL A 33 2.12 17.52 -1.96
C VAL A 33 3.43 16.86 -1.49
N LYS A 34 4.52 17.64 -1.43
CA LYS A 34 5.84 17.17 -0.99
C LYS A 34 6.76 18.33 -0.63
N TRP A 35 7.85 18.05 0.09
CA TRP A 35 8.90 19.05 0.30
C TRP A 35 9.55 19.48 -1.03
N ALA A 36 10.12 20.69 -1.06
CA ALA A 36 10.71 21.29 -2.26
C ALA A 36 11.72 20.38 -2.98
N ALA A 37 11.75 20.47 -4.31
CA ALA A 37 12.67 19.71 -5.14
C ALA A 37 14.12 20.27 -5.02
N GLY A 38 15.10 19.40 -4.79
CA GLY A 38 16.53 19.77 -4.67
C GLY A 38 17.23 19.25 -3.42
N GLY A 39 16.49 18.61 -2.51
CA GLY A 39 16.99 18.06 -1.25
C GLY A 39 15.98 18.38 -0.16
N ALA A 40 15.01 17.50 0.04
CA ALA A 40 14.00 17.71 1.07
C ALA A 40 14.69 17.71 2.43
N TYR A 41 14.61 18.82 3.16
CA TYR A 41 15.24 18.97 4.46
C TYR A 41 14.17 19.24 5.50
N TYR A 42 13.98 18.27 6.39
CA TYR A 42 12.91 18.27 7.37
C TYR A 42 13.43 18.61 8.77
N MET A 43 13.02 19.74 9.31
CA MET A 43 13.43 20.22 10.63
C MET A 43 12.31 19.88 11.63
N LEU A 44 12.56 18.97 12.57
CA LEU A 44 11.54 18.48 13.49
C LEU A 44 11.93 18.76 14.95
N ALA A 45 11.02 19.37 15.70
CA ALA A 45 11.16 19.58 17.14
C ALA A 45 10.23 18.63 17.92
N GLY A 46 10.77 17.90 18.90
CA GLY A 46 10.03 16.94 19.70
C GLY A 46 9.81 17.38 21.15
N ASN A 47 8.58 17.24 21.64
CA ASN A 47 8.28 17.34 23.08
C ASN A 47 7.90 15.97 23.66
N PRO A 48 8.74 15.36 24.52
CA PRO A 48 8.57 13.98 24.96
C PRO A 48 7.62 13.82 26.16
N GLN A 49 7.13 14.90 26.77
CA GLN A 49 6.25 14.82 27.93
C GLN A 49 5.00 14.04 27.54
N ASN A 50 4.54 13.08 28.37
CA ASN A 50 3.41 12.22 28.00
C ASN A 50 2.75 11.58 29.23
N ARG A 51 1.51 11.11 29.07
CA ARG A 51 0.75 10.37 30.08
C ARG A 51 0.90 8.85 29.97
N SER A 52 1.46 8.34 28.87
CA SER A 52 1.67 6.91 28.63
C SER A 52 2.88 6.32 29.37
N GLY A 53 3.70 7.14 30.03
CA GLY A 53 4.91 6.69 30.72
C GLY A 53 6.07 6.32 29.79
N ILE A 54 6.07 6.83 28.56
CA ILE A 54 7.16 6.64 27.60
C ILE A 54 8.41 7.40 28.09
N PRO A 55 9.57 6.75 28.25
CA PRO A 55 10.81 7.43 28.59
C PRO A 55 11.28 8.40 27.49
N GLU A 56 11.85 9.54 27.88
CA GLU A 56 12.31 10.57 26.93
C GLU A 56 13.39 10.06 25.97
N ASP A 57 14.29 9.17 26.44
CA ASP A 57 15.33 8.55 25.62
C ASP A 57 14.74 7.57 24.60
N TYR A 58 13.65 6.89 24.97
CA TYR A 58 12.94 5.98 24.08
C TYR A 58 12.24 6.78 22.97
N PHE A 59 11.50 7.83 23.34
CA PHE A 59 10.83 8.71 22.37
C PHE A 59 11.84 9.28 21.37
N ARG A 60 12.98 9.81 21.86
CA ARG A 60 14.08 10.31 21.00
C ARG A 60 14.51 9.27 19.97
N ARG A 61 14.75 8.04 20.41
CA ARG A 61 15.20 6.94 19.54
C ARG A 61 14.13 6.52 18.54
N ALA A 62 12.86 6.47 18.94
CA ALA A 62 11.76 6.11 18.06
C ALA A 62 11.60 7.13 16.92
N VAL A 63 11.66 8.43 17.23
CA VAL A 63 11.59 9.52 16.24
C VAL A 63 12.76 9.44 15.26
N ILE A 64 14.00 9.38 15.79
CA ILE A 64 15.22 9.32 14.97
C ILE A 64 15.19 8.09 14.05
N LYS A 65 14.84 6.91 14.57
CA LYS A 65 14.75 5.69 13.74
C LYS A 65 13.72 5.83 12.64
N GLY A 66 12.54 6.37 12.94
CA GLY A 66 11.52 6.66 11.94
C GLY A 66 12.04 7.57 10.83
N LEU A 67 12.69 8.68 11.20
CA LEU A 67 13.31 9.61 10.24
C LEU A 67 14.40 8.94 9.39
N GLN A 68 15.28 8.14 10.00
CA GLN A 68 16.35 7.41 9.31
C GLN A 68 15.82 6.36 8.31
N ARG A 69 14.70 5.70 8.63
CA ARG A 69 14.03 4.78 7.70
C ARG A 69 13.55 5.50 6.45
N TRP A 70 12.84 6.62 6.62
CA TRP A 70 12.35 7.42 5.49
C TRP A 70 13.48 8.08 4.68
N GLN A 71 14.54 8.56 5.34
CA GLN A 71 15.78 9.03 4.69
C GLN A 71 16.38 7.93 3.81
N THR A 72 16.56 6.72 4.36
CA THR A 72 17.13 5.58 3.61
C THR A 72 16.23 5.16 2.45
N ALA A 73 14.91 5.15 2.66
CA ALA A 73 13.92 4.84 1.64
C ALA A 73 13.98 5.83 0.46
N SER A 74 14.23 7.11 0.72
CA SER A 74 14.44 8.13 -0.32
C SER A 74 15.80 8.05 -1.03
N GLY A 75 16.73 7.23 -0.54
CA GLY A 75 18.12 7.24 -1.02
C GLY A 75 18.92 8.41 -0.55
N ASN A 76 18.64 8.89 0.66
CA ASN A 76 19.25 10.06 1.27
C ASN A 76 18.94 11.38 0.55
N MET A 77 17.88 11.41 -0.27
CA MET A 77 17.38 12.64 -0.89
C MET A 77 16.54 13.48 0.07
N VAL A 78 15.96 12.81 1.07
CA VAL A 78 15.41 13.42 2.26
C VAL A 78 16.50 13.42 3.33
N THR A 79 16.70 14.58 3.93
CA THR A 79 17.57 14.80 5.09
C THR A 79 16.75 15.45 6.18
N PHE A 80 17.21 15.35 7.41
CA PHE A 80 16.46 15.87 8.54
C PHE A 80 17.38 16.36 9.64
N ASP A 81 16.85 17.25 10.45
CA ASP A 81 17.38 17.51 11.78
C ASP A 81 16.28 17.39 12.83
N TYR A 82 16.67 16.87 13.99
CA TYR A 82 15.77 16.59 15.10
C TYR A 82 16.31 17.14 16.41
N TRP A 83 15.49 17.97 17.06
CA TRP A 83 15.71 18.48 18.41
C TRP A 83 14.66 17.91 19.36
N GLN A 84 15.01 17.78 20.64
CA GLN A 84 14.06 17.34 21.67
C GLN A 84 14.26 18.12 22.96
N GLY A 85 13.15 18.53 23.57
CA GLY A 85 13.16 19.15 24.89
C GLY A 85 11.75 19.38 25.43
N THR A 86 11.67 19.84 26.68
CA THR A 86 10.40 19.98 27.41
C THR A 86 9.96 21.44 27.58
N ASP A 87 10.82 22.40 27.20
CA ASP A 87 10.49 23.82 27.23
C ASP A 87 9.48 24.16 26.12
N ARG A 88 8.22 24.36 26.51
CA ARG A 88 7.10 24.62 25.58
C ARG A 88 7.20 25.95 24.85
N ALA A 89 8.13 26.84 25.21
CA ALA A 89 8.42 28.04 24.43
C ALA A 89 9.29 27.74 23.19
N LYS A 90 9.92 26.55 23.14
CA LYS A 90 10.87 26.14 22.11
C LYS A 90 10.47 24.85 21.39
N TYR A 91 9.87 23.93 22.15
CA TYR A 91 9.37 22.63 21.70
C TYR A 91 7.85 22.67 21.77
N LEU A 92 7.26 23.28 20.75
CA LEU A 92 5.84 23.61 20.72
C LEU A 92 4.99 22.34 20.74
N THR A 93 3.79 22.47 21.29
CA THR A 93 2.81 21.38 21.45
C THR A 93 1.47 21.80 20.85
N ASN A 94 1.52 22.37 19.65
CA ASN A 94 0.39 22.81 18.85
C ASN A 94 0.64 22.47 17.37
N SER A 95 -0.36 22.71 16.53
CA SER A 95 -0.29 22.50 15.08
C SER A 95 -0.64 23.79 14.34
N ASP A 96 -0.29 24.94 14.93
CA ASP A 96 -0.53 26.25 14.35
C ASP A 96 0.50 26.50 13.26
N TYR A 97 0.10 26.98 12.08
CA TYR A 97 1.05 27.37 11.04
C TYR A 97 1.96 28.50 11.54
N ASN A 98 3.18 28.14 11.93
CA ASN A 98 4.06 29.05 12.67
C ASN A 98 5.53 28.91 12.28
N GLY A 99 5.84 28.18 11.22
CA GLY A 99 7.19 27.88 10.75
C GLY A 99 7.92 26.81 11.57
N PHE A 100 7.25 26.09 12.47
CA PHE A 100 7.87 24.99 13.21
C PHE A 100 7.13 23.69 12.94
N SER A 101 7.88 22.67 12.55
CA SER A 101 7.39 21.30 12.51
C SER A 101 7.60 20.62 13.85
N ASN A 102 6.51 20.16 14.47
CA ASN A 102 6.55 19.61 15.83
C ASN A 102 6.12 18.15 15.88
N ILE A 103 6.61 17.39 16.87
CA ILE A 103 6.05 16.10 17.28
C ILE A 103 5.86 16.08 18.79
N TYR A 104 4.62 15.84 19.24
CA TYR A 104 4.28 15.92 20.65
C TYR A 104 3.12 15.00 21.02
N PHE A 105 2.96 14.77 22.32
CA PHE A 105 1.81 14.07 22.85
C PHE A 105 0.66 15.04 23.16
N ALA A 106 -0.53 14.70 22.69
CA ALA A 106 -1.74 15.53 22.74
C ALA A 106 -2.10 15.98 24.16
N SER A 107 -1.77 15.18 25.17
CA SER A 107 -1.99 15.53 26.59
C SER A 107 -1.29 16.80 27.05
N ASN A 108 -0.30 17.28 26.31
CA ASN A 108 0.40 18.55 26.55
C ASN A 108 -0.15 19.70 25.71
N SER A 109 -0.99 19.41 24.72
CA SER A 109 -1.65 20.46 23.94
C SER A 109 -2.89 20.97 24.68
N GLY A 110 -3.27 22.23 24.42
CA GLY A 110 -4.51 22.81 24.93
C GLY A 110 -5.76 22.29 24.19
N SER A 111 -5.56 21.54 23.10
CA SER A 111 -6.59 21.14 22.15
C SER A 111 -6.79 19.63 22.16
N GLY A 112 -8.04 19.17 22.06
CA GLY A 112 -8.35 17.74 22.05
C GLY A 112 -8.20 17.11 20.67
N ILE A 113 -7.74 15.85 20.62
CA ILE A 113 -7.85 14.99 19.45
C ILE A 113 -9.05 14.06 19.65
N SER A 114 -9.81 13.81 18.57
CA SER A 114 -10.94 12.88 18.59
C SER A 114 -10.54 11.50 19.11
N SER A 115 -11.41 10.87 19.91
CA SER A 115 -11.16 9.57 20.54
C SER A 115 -11.08 8.39 19.57
N ASN A 116 -11.35 8.61 18.28
CA ASN A 116 -11.24 7.59 17.23
C ASN A 116 -9.92 7.69 16.44
N VAL A 117 -9.02 8.59 16.83
CA VAL A 117 -7.81 8.94 16.09
C VAL A 117 -6.58 8.63 16.96
N LEU A 118 -5.75 7.67 16.56
CA LEU A 118 -4.58 7.28 17.36
C LEU A 118 -3.47 8.34 17.35
N ALA A 119 -3.25 8.97 16.21
CA ALA A 119 -2.38 10.11 16.03
C ALA A 119 -2.82 10.91 14.79
N LEU A 120 -2.28 12.11 14.66
CA LEU A 120 -2.63 13.06 13.62
C LEU A 120 -1.37 13.72 13.11
N THR A 121 -1.21 13.79 11.79
CA THR A 121 -0.20 14.65 11.15
C THR A 121 -0.91 15.77 10.41
N GLN A 122 -0.69 17.01 10.82
CA GLN A 122 -1.18 18.18 10.10
C GLN A 122 -0.09 18.71 9.18
N VAL A 123 -0.33 18.68 7.86
CA VAL A 123 0.59 19.20 6.84
C VAL A 123 0.06 20.53 6.29
N TRP A 124 0.89 21.56 6.34
CA TRP A 124 0.69 22.86 5.70
C TRP A 124 1.45 22.90 4.39
N TYR A 125 0.80 23.35 3.32
CA TYR A 125 1.41 23.36 2.00
C TYR A 125 0.88 24.49 1.12
N ASN A 126 1.71 24.91 0.17
CA ASN A 126 1.31 25.86 -0.85
C ASN A 126 0.37 25.16 -1.87
N THR A 127 -0.85 25.66 -2.02
CA THR A 127 -1.88 25.02 -2.87
C THR A 127 -1.59 25.11 -4.36
N GLY A 128 -0.81 26.11 -4.77
CA GLY A 128 -0.44 26.40 -6.15
C GLY A 128 0.67 25.50 -6.70
N ASN A 129 1.59 25.02 -5.85
CA ASN A 129 2.72 24.18 -6.27
C ASN A 129 2.86 22.85 -5.50
N GLY A 130 2.11 22.64 -4.42
CA GLY A 130 2.16 21.43 -3.58
C GLY A 130 3.36 21.37 -2.64
N GLU A 131 4.12 22.45 -2.46
CA GLU A 131 5.27 22.47 -1.56
C GLU A 131 4.83 22.39 -0.10
N ILE A 132 5.32 21.41 0.65
CA ILE A 132 5.14 21.33 2.10
C ILE A 132 5.95 22.47 2.74
N LEU A 133 5.27 23.22 3.62
CA LEU A 133 5.83 24.35 4.37
C LEU A 133 6.11 23.94 5.82
N GLU A 134 5.22 23.12 6.39
CA GLU A 134 5.24 22.67 7.77
C GLU A 134 4.47 21.35 7.93
N ALA A 135 4.86 20.56 8.91
CA ALA A 135 4.20 19.31 9.30
C ALA A 135 4.29 19.09 10.81
N ASP A 136 3.14 18.99 11.48
CA ASP A 136 3.03 18.75 12.92
C ASP A 136 2.38 17.41 13.22
N ILE A 137 2.94 16.68 14.17
CA ILE A 137 2.50 15.34 14.58
C ILE A 137 2.01 15.39 16.03
N ALA A 138 0.75 15.03 16.23
CA ALA A 138 0.14 14.95 17.54
C ALA A 138 -0.26 13.50 17.88
N LEU A 139 0.37 12.94 18.92
CA LEU A 139 0.15 11.57 19.38
C LEU A 139 -0.94 11.53 20.45
N ASN A 140 -2.03 10.79 20.23
CA ASN A 140 -3.22 10.85 21.10
C ASN A 140 -3.09 10.01 22.38
N ASP A 141 -2.26 10.44 23.32
CA ASP A 141 -2.13 9.83 24.65
C ASP A 141 -3.20 10.29 25.67
N ILE A 142 -4.21 11.02 25.20
CA ILE A 142 -5.41 11.36 25.98
C ILE A 142 -6.39 10.17 25.94
N ASN A 143 -6.52 9.54 24.79
CA ASN A 143 -7.50 8.47 24.55
C ASN A 143 -6.86 7.08 24.44
N TYR A 144 -5.55 7.00 24.18
CA TYR A 144 -4.81 5.76 23.99
C TYR A 144 -3.58 5.71 24.92
N ASN A 145 -3.08 4.50 25.16
CA ASN A 145 -1.77 4.29 25.74
C ASN A 145 -0.77 3.90 24.66
N PHE A 146 0.47 4.37 24.80
CA PHE A 146 1.59 3.93 23.98
C PHE A 146 2.51 3.00 24.76
N GLY A 147 3.08 2.03 24.06
CA GLY A 147 4.04 1.08 24.59
C GLY A 147 5.32 1.02 23.76
N THR A 148 6.35 0.41 24.33
CA THR A 148 7.71 0.33 23.76
C THR A 148 8.07 -1.08 23.27
N ASN A 149 7.12 -2.02 23.32
CA ASN A 149 7.32 -3.39 22.85
C ASN A 149 6.48 -3.62 21.59
N PRO A 150 7.06 -4.09 20.47
CA PRO A 150 6.36 -4.29 19.21
C PRO A 150 5.17 -5.27 19.28
N GLY A 151 5.13 -6.17 20.27
CA GLY A 151 4.03 -7.11 20.46
C GLY A 151 2.81 -6.58 21.22
N VAL A 152 2.82 -5.32 21.69
CA VAL A 152 1.67 -4.74 22.42
C VAL A 152 0.55 -4.28 21.50
N THR A 153 0.90 -3.95 20.26
CA THR A 153 -0.01 -3.57 19.19
C THR A 153 -1.10 -4.62 19.02
N THR A 154 -2.33 -4.18 18.74
CA THR A 154 -3.41 -5.10 18.38
C THR A 154 -4.07 -4.59 17.11
N SER A 155 -4.22 -5.46 16.09
CA SER A 155 -4.83 -5.14 14.80
C SER A 155 -6.30 -4.69 14.85
N ASN A 156 -6.86 -4.49 16.05
CA ASN A 156 -8.28 -4.17 16.29
C ASN A 156 -8.50 -2.82 17.00
N GLY A 157 -7.47 -1.98 17.11
CA GLY A 157 -7.63 -0.57 17.55
C GLY A 157 -8.03 -0.36 19.02
N GLY A 158 -8.05 -1.42 19.84
CA GLY A 158 -8.34 -1.35 21.27
C GLY A 158 -7.12 -1.71 22.09
N GLY A 159 -6.57 -0.76 22.85
CA GLY A 159 -5.49 -1.03 23.81
C GLY A 159 -4.27 -0.13 23.65
N THR A 160 -3.09 -0.71 23.94
CA THR A 160 -1.80 -0.02 23.86
C THR A 160 -1.24 -0.15 22.45
N ALA A 161 -0.90 0.95 21.79
CA ALA A 161 -0.25 0.90 20.49
C ALA A 161 1.28 0.91 20.66
N PHE A 162 2.00 0.19 19.79
CA PHE A 162 3.44 0.32 19.74
C PHE A 162 3.83 1.69 19.19
N LEU A 163 4.58 2.48 19.97
CA LEU A 163 4.87 3.87 19.64
C LEU A 163 5.59 4.02 18.29
N ASP A 164 6.55 3.15 17.98
CA ASP A 164 7.32 3.25 16.74
C ASP A 164 6.46 2.97 15.50
N ASN A 165 5.39 2.18 15.61
CA ASN A 165 4.43 2.00 14.49
C ASN A 165 3.82 3.35 14.13
N VAL A 166 3.28 4.02 15.15
CA VAL A 166 2.53 5.27 15.01
C VAL A 166 3.47 6.37 14.54
N ILE A 167 4.62 6.56 15.18
CA ILE A 167 5.58 7.60 14.77
C ILE A 167 6.07 7.37 13.34
N THR A 168 6.40 6.13 12.96
CA THR A 168 6.89 5.86 11.60
C THR A 168 5.80 6.12 10.55
N HIS A 169 4.54 5.81 10.87
CA HIS A 169 3.37 6.11 10.03
C HIS A 169 3.16 7.62 9.86
N GLU A 170 3.07 8.37 10.96
CA GLU A 170 2.85 9.83 10.94
C GLU A 170 3.98 10.58 10.21
N LEU A 171 5.23 10.12 10.36
CA LEU A 171 6.35 10.65 9.59
C LEU A 171 6.17 10.46 8.08
N GLY A 172 5.52 9.37 7.64
CA GLY A 172 5.22 9.18 6.21
C GLY A 172 4.29 10.27 5.65
N HIS A 173 3.28 10.67 6.42
CA HIS A 173 2.43 11.82 6.07
C HIS A 173 3.22 13.12 5.99
N SER A 174 4.15 13.32 6.92
CA SER A 174 5.05 14.48 6.93
C SER A 174 5.94 14.56 5.68
N PHE A 175 6.13 13.45 4.96
CA PHE A 175 6.84 13.41 3.68
C PHE A 175 5.93 13.47 2.44
N GLY A 176 4.62 13.59 2.59
CA GLY A 176 3.67 13.70 1.48
C GLY A 176 3.02 12.37 1.04
N LEU A 177 3.16 11.32 1.85
CA LEU A 177 2.45 10.06 1.61
C LEU A 177 1.04 10.11 2.20
N SER A 178 0.10 9.48 1.51
CA SER A 178 -1.27 9.23 1.95
C SER A 178 -1.43 7.74 2.28
N HIS A 179 -2.55 7.38 2.90
CA HIS A 179 -2.80 6.01 3.30
C HIS A 179 -2.78 5.02 2.12
N SER A 180 -2.11 3.89 2.32
CA SER A 180 -2.04 2.79 1.37
C SER A 180 -3.12 1.74 1.66
N GLY A 181 -3.61 1.10 0.59
CA GLY A 181 -4.42 -0.12 0.70
C GLY A 181 -3.57 -1.39 0.89
N ILE A 182 -2.24 -1.29 0.76
CA ILE A 182 -1.34 -2.43 0.86
C ILE A 182 -1.16 -2.87 2.31
N MET A 183 -1.45 -4.14 2.58
CA MET A 183 -1.41 -4.69 3.94
C MET A 183 -0.04 -4.57 4.63
N GLN A 184 1.04 -4.67 3.86
CA GLN A 184 2.41 -4.66 4.37
C GLN A 184 3.00 -3.25 4.52
N SER A 185 2.26 -2.22 4.09
CA SER A 185 2.69 -0.83 4.10
C SER A 185 2.63 -0.26 5.52
N THR A 186 3.65 0.52 5.87
CA THR A 186 3.63 1.41 7.04
C THR A 186 2.44 2.35 6.98
N MET A 187 2.11 2.84 5.78
CA MET A 187 1.00 3.77 5.51
C MET A 187 -0.37 3.10 5.45
N ILE A 188 -0.54 1.85 5.86
CA ILE A 188 -1.90 1.29 5.93
C ILE A 188 -2.77 2.09 6.91
N TYR A 189 -3.98 2.41 6.50
CA TYR A 189 -4.97 3.30 7.16
C TYR A 189 -5.42 2.91 8.58
N THR A 190 -4.96 1.79 9.12
CA THR A 190 -5.36 1.26 10.42
C THR A 190 -4.13 0.77 11.16
N GLU A 191 -4.16 0.83 12.50
CA GLU A 191 -3.03 0.36 13.30
C GLU A 191 -2.85 -1.16 13.12
N ALA A 192 -1.62 -1.56 12.81
CA ALA A 192 -1.29 -2.93 12.49
C ALA A 192 0.13 -3.28 12.97
N TYR A 193 0.37 -4.56 13.22
CA TYR A 193 1.70 -5.04 13.54
C TYR A 193 2.71 -4.67 12.44
N GLU A 194 3.95 -4.39 12.85
CA GLU A 194 5.09 -4.14 11.96
C GLU A 194 5.04 -2.88 11.08
N GLN A 195 4.15 -1.92 11.35
CA GLN A 195 4.15 -0.64 10.62
C GLN A 195 5.42 0.19 10.85
N TYR A 196 6.17 -0.05 11.91
CA TYR A 196 7.46 0.59 12.12
C TYR A 196 8.51 0.23 11.05
N LEU A 197 8.31 -0.85 10.29
CA LEU A 197 9.18 -1.26 9.19
C LEU A 197 8.54 -0.97 7.83
N LEU A 198 9.20 -0.13 7.03
CA LEU A 198 8.74 0.25 5.71
C LEU A 198 8.62 -0.96 4.77
N GLY A 199 7.46 -1.10 4.14
CA GLY A 199 7.16 -2.07 3.10
C GLY A 199 7.73 -1.68 1.73
N CYS A 200 7.46 -2.52 0.72
CA CYS A 200 7.87 -2.25 -0.66
C CYS A 200 7.21 -0.97 -1.21
N ASP A 201 5.90 -0.83 -0.99
CA ASP A 201 5.11 0.33 -1.46
C ASP A 201 5.63 1.64 -0.88
N ASP A 202 5.92 1.68 0.43
CA ASP A 202 6.44 2.86 1.12
C ASP A 202 7.81 3.29 0.57
N GLN A 203 8.70 2.32 0.35
CA GLN A 203 10.04 2.60 -0.15
C GLN A 203 10.04 3.05 -1.61
N ILE A 204 9.27 2.39 -2.46
CA ILE A 204 9.07 2.82 -3.84
C ILE A 204 8.44 4.21 -3.85
N GLY A 205 7.59 4.51 -2.87
CA GLY A 205 6.96 5.81 -2.81
C GLY A 205 7.86 6.96 -2.47
N MET A 206 8.76 6.77 -1.52
CA MET A 206 9.81 7.76 -1.28
C MET A 206 10.70 7.97 -2.51
N ARG A 207 10.99 6.92 -3.28
CA ARG A 207 11.81 7.02 -4.50
C ARG A 207 11.11 7.77 -5.63
N ALA A 208 9.80 7.74 -5.67
CA ALA A 208 9.01 8.46 -6.65
C ALA A 208 8.79 9.93 -6.24
N LEU A 209 8.52 10.21 -4.96
CA LEU A 209 8.40 11.60 -4.45
C LEU A 209 9.75 12.33 -4.50
N TYR A 210 10.82 11.64 -4.09
CA TYR A 210 12.18 12.14 -3.95
C TYR A 210 13.16 11.28 -4.75
N PRO A 211 13.23 11.48 -6.09
CA PRO A 211 14.08 10.69 -6.96
C PRO A 211 15.56 10.80 -6.59
N ALA A 212 16.21 9.65 -6.39
CA ALA A 212 17.62 9.53 -6.06
C ALA A 212 18.50 9.36 -7.31
N GLY A 213 19.81 9.12 -7.11
CA GLY A 213 20.76 8.90 -8.20
C GLY A 213 20.43 7.71 -9.12
N ASP A 214 19.60 6.77 -8.67
CA ASP A 214 19.12 5.63 -9.48
C ASP A 214 17.86 5.92 -10.30
N ALA A 215 17.28 7.13 -10.22
CA ALA A 215 16.03 7.49 -10.86
C ALA A 215 16.01 7.21 -12.38
N GLY A 216 17.11 7.46 -13.08
CA GLY A 216 17.22 7.19 -14.52
C GLY A 216 17.19 5.70 -14.91
N SER A 217 17.42 4.80 -13.96
CA SER A 217 17.31 3.35 -14.16
C SER A 217 15.95 2.78 -13.77
N ARG A 218 15.13 3.58 -13.07
CA ARG A 218 13.81 3.17 -12.62
C ARG A 218 12.80 3.27 -13.74
N SER A 219 11.86 2.35 -13.72
CA SER A 219 10.81 2.19 -14.72
C SER A 219 9.47 2.73 -14.23
N ARG A 220 8.54 2.85 -15.16
CA ARG A 220 7.16 3.27 -14.92
C ARG A 220 6.18 2.32 -15.60
N ILE A 221 5.02 2.11 -14.99
CA ILE A 221 3.84 1.53 -15.63
C ILE A 221 2.72 2.58 -15.61
N MET A 222 1.99 2.79 -16.70
CA MET A 222 0.85 3.71 -16.73
C MET A 222 -0.33 3.15 -17.52
N GLY A 223 -1.50 3.73 -17.29
CA GLY A 223 -2.71 3.43 -18.05
C GLY A 223 -3.92 4.21 -17.52
N SER A 224 -5.10 3.72 -17.86
CA SER A 224 -6.37 4.23 -17.33
C SER A 224 -7.26 3.10 -16.82
N VAL A 225 -8.09 3.40 -15.83
CA VAL A 225 -9.11 2.49 -15.30
C VAL A 225 -10.49 2.99 -15.70
N VAL A 226 -11.29 2.10 -16.28
CA VAL A 226 -12.66 2.37 -16.74
C VAL A 226 -13.65 1.36 -16.19
N ALA A 227 -14.92 1.74 -16.16
CA ALA A 227 -16.01 0.82 -15.83
C ALA A 227 -16.16 -0.30 -16.88
N GLU A 228 -16.83 -1.40 -16.53
CA GLU A 228 -17.12 -2.50 -17.45
C GLU A 228 -17.75 -2.00 -18.77
N SER A 229 -17.48 -2.73 -19.86
CA SER A 229 -17.98 -2.41 -21.21
C SER A 229 -17.57 -1.04 -21.75
N GLY A 230 -16.43 -0.49 -21.29
CA GLY A 230 -15.94 0.81 -21.74
C GLY A 230 -16.75 1.99 -21.21
N GLY A 231 -17.35 1.82 -20.02
CA GLY A 231 -18.00 2.92 -19.31
C GLY A 231 -17.02 4.03 -18.90
N GLY A 232 -17.50 5.02 -18.16
CA GLY A 232 -16.71 6.17 -17.74
C GLY A 232 -15.46 5.80 -16.92
N ALA A 233 -14.55 6.78 -16.81
CA ALA A 233 -13.37 6.68 -15.95
C ALA A 233 -13.75 6.32 -14.51
N VAL A 234 -12.93 5.48 -13.87
CA VAL A 234 -13.12 5.08 -12.47
C VAL A 234 -12.14 5.85 -11.59
N ALA A 235 -12.62 6.97 -11.05
CA ALA A 235 -11.87 7.75 -10.08
C ALA A 235 -11.65 6.97 -8.78
N GLY A 236 -10.41 6.95 -8.32
CA GLY A 236 -10.03 6.31 -7.06
C GLY A 236 -9.92 4.79 -7.11
N ALA A 237 -9.85 4.18 -8.29
CA ALA A 237 -9.46 2.77 -8.42
C ALA A 237 -8.02 2.59 -7.91
N HIS A 238 -7.79 1.59 -7.07
CA HIS A 238 -6.48 1.24 -6.54
C HIS A 238 -5.84 0.19 -7.46
N VAL A 239 -4.67 0.50 -8.02
CA VAL A 239 -3.96 -0.37 -8.95
C VAL A 239 -2.71 -0.89 -8.27
N LEU A 240 -2.52 -2.22 -8.27
CA LEU A 240 -1.41 -2.89 -7.62
C LEU A 240 -0.46 -3.49 -8.65
N ALA A 241 0.84 -3.38 -8.41
CA ALA A 241 1.88 -4.03 -9.20
C ALA A 241 2.53 -5.16 -8.41
N VAL A 242 2.28 -6.40 -8.82
CA VAL A 242 2.96 -7.59 -8.29
C VAL A 242 4.22 -7.86 -9.10
N SER A 243 5.38 -7.80 -8.46
CA SER A 243 6.65 -8.13 -9.13
C SER A 243 6.74 -9.64 -9.32
N ALA A 244 6.89 -10.12 -10.56
CA ALA A 244 7.08 -11.55 -10.78
C ALA A 244 8.43 -12.03 -10.22
N LEU A 245 9.45 -11.15 -10.23
CA LEU A 245 10.79 -11.46 -9.72
C LEU A 245 10.84 -11.58 -8.20
N ARG A 246 10.06 -10.76 -7.48
CA ARG A 246 10.04 -10.74 -6.01
C ARG A 246 8.90 -11.54 -5.40
N GLY A 247 7.84 -11.80 -6.16
CA GLY A 247 6.66 -12.51 -5.65
C GLY A 247 5.91 -11.74 -4.56
N THR A 248 5.88 -10.41 -4.62
CA THR A 248 5.18 -9.54 -3.66
C THR A 248 4.62 -8.32 -4.36
N VAL A 249 3.67 -7.63 -3.72
CA VAL A 249 3.14 -6.36 -4.20
C VAL A 249 4.21 -5.29 -4.00
N MET A 250 4.74 -4.78 -5.11
CA MET A 250 5.88 -3.87 -5.11
C MET A 250 5.47 -2.42 -4.90
N ALA A 251 4.34 -2.02 -5.51
CA ALA A 251 3.81 -0.67 -5.47
C ALA A 251 2.31 -0.70 -5.73
N SER A 252 1.60 0.30 -5.23
CA SER A 252 0.24 0.61 -5.63
C SER A 252 0.16 1.95 -6.35
N ALA A 253 -1.01 2.35 -6.83
CA ALA A 253 -1.31 3.67 -7.38
C ALA A 253 -2.80 3.94 -7.27
N MET A 254 -3.21 5.18 -7.07
CA MET A 254 -4.62 5.58 -7.15
C MET A 254 -4.92 6.24 -8.49
N ALA A 255 -5.95 5.75 -9.19
CA ALA A 255 -6.45 6.39 -10.39
C ALA A 255 -7.02 7.78 -10.06
N GLY A 256 -6.59 8.80 -10.81
CA GLY A 256 -7.11 10.16 -10.70
C GLY A 256 -8.57 10.28 -11.15
N ASN A 257 -9.10 11.51 -11.11
CA ASN A 257 -10.50 11.77 -11.49
C ASN A 257 -10.82 11.44 -12.96
N ASP A 258 -9.80 11.40 -13.83
CA ASP A 258 -9.90 10.99 -15.23
C ASP A 258 -9.62 9.49 -15.44
N GLY A 259 -9.48 8.72 -14.35
CA GLY A 259 -9.19 7.30 -14.34
C GLY A 259 -7.73 6.96 -14.62
N ARG A 260 -6.85 7.94 -14.87
CA ARG A 260 -5.44 7.66 -15.18
C ARG A 260 -4.65 7.33 -13.92
N PHE A 261 -3.78 6.34 -14.04
CA PHE A 261 -2.86 5.96 -12.98
C PHE A 261 -1.45 5.80 -13.55
N GLU A 262 -0.48 5.83 -12.66
CA GLU A 262 0.93 5.69 -12.97
C GLU A 262 1.66 5.08 -11.78
N LEU A 263 2.27 3.91 -11.95
CA LEU A 263 3.19 3.32 -10.99
C LEU A 263 4.61 3.76 -11.36
N ARG A 264 5.26 4.55 -10.51
CA ARG A 264 6.61 5.11 -10.71
C ARG A 264 7.68 4.36 -9.92
N ALA A 265 8.94 4.69 -10.21
CA ALA A 265 10.11 4.30 -9.46
C ALA A 265 10.32 2.78 -9.34
N LEU A 266 9.69 1.99 -10.22
CA LEU A 266 9.76 0.53 -10.21
C LEU A 266 11.14 0.05 -10.66
N GLU A 267 11.58 -1.09 -10.14
CA GLU A 267 12.72 -1.80 -10.71
C GLU A 267 12.35 -2.31 -12.11
N SER A 268 13.34 -2.56 -12.97
CA SER A 268 13.04 -3.18 -14.26
C SER A 268 12.64 -4.64 -14.07
N GLY A 269 11.57 -5.06 -14.74
CA GLY A 269 11.16 -6.46 -14.73
C GLY A 269 9.71 -6.68 -15.18
N PRO A 270 9.28 -7.95 -15.22
CA PRO A 270 7.90 -8.32 -15.43
C PRO A 270 7.03 -8.06 -14.18
N TYR A 271 5.94 -7.33 -14.39
CA TYR A 271 4.92 -7.05 -13.37
C TYR A 271 3.55 -7.59 -13.80
N PHE A 272 2.77 -8.04 -12.83
CA PHE A 272 1.35 -8.33 -13.00
C PHE A 272 0.54 -7.25 -12.32
N LEU A 273 -0.54 -6.81 -12.95
CA LEU A 273 -1.40 -5.77 -12.39
C LEU A 273 -2.68 -6.36 -11.78
N MET A 274 -3.16 -5.72 -10.72
CA MET A 274 -4.51 -5.91 -10.18
C MET A 274 -5.16 -4.56 -10.01
N VAL A 275 -6.47 -4.50 -10.19
CA VAL A 275 -7.28 -3.29 -9.98
C VAL A 275 -8.34 -3.61 -8.94
N GLU A 276 -8.44 -2.82 -7.88
CA GLU A 276 -9.36 -3.06 -6.77
C GLU A 276 -10.04 -1.77 -6.30
N PRO A 277 -11.22 -1.87 -5.65
CA PRO A 277 -11.75 -0.73 -4.92
C PRO A 277 -10.82 -0.35 -3.78
N TYR A 278 -10.68 0.94 -3.52
CA TYR A 278 -10.02 1.41 -2.31
C TYR A 278 -10.96 1.25 -1.10
N TYR A 279 -10.94 0.05 -0.51
CA TYR A 279 -11.81 -0.36 0.61
C TYR A 279 -11.84 0.59 1.82
N PRO A 280 -10.75 1.29 2.19
CA PRO A 280 -10.79 2.23 3.31
C PRO A 280 -11.70 3.44 3.07
N GLY A 281 -11.97 3.75 1.80
CA GLY A 281 -12.81 4.85 1.37
C GLY A 281 -12.12 6.22 1.39
N ALA A 282 -12.76 7.20 0.75
CA ALA A 282 -12.21 8.55 0.55
C ALA A 282 -11.87 9.30 1.85
N GLY A 283 -12.51 8.96 2.96
CA GLY A 283 -12.23 9.54 4.28
C GLY A 283 -10.86 9.19 4.85
N SER A 284 -10.04 8.39 4.17
CA SER A 284 -8.64 8.14 4.54
C SER A 284 -7.65 8.78 3.56
N LEU A 285 -8.14 9.56 2.59
CA LEU A 285 -7.39 10.14 1.49
C LEU A 285 -7.52 11.66 1.46
N SER A 286 -6.67 12.34 0.68
CA SER A 286 -6.74 13.79 0.47
C SER A 286 -8.03 14.19 -0.23
N ALA A 287 -8.48 15.42 -0.02
CA ALA A 287 -9.74 15.95 -0.59
C ALA A 287 -9.87 15.76 -2.11
N TYR A 288 -8.75 15.77 -2.85
CA TYR A 288 -8.69 15.42 -4.26
C TYR A 288 -9.41 14.10 -4.62
N PHE A 289 -9.29 13.09 -3.74
CA PHE A 289 -9.91 11.77 -3.90
C PHE A 289 -11.29 11.68 -3.24
N GLY A 290 -11.92 12.81 -2.86
CA GLY A 290 -13.27 12.85 -2.32
C GLY A 290 -14.32 12.21 -3.25
N GLY A 291 -14.02 12.14 -4.55
CA GLY A 291 -14.84 11.50 -5.58
C GLY A 291 -14.63 9.99 -5.78
N VAL A 292 -13.85 9.29 -4.93
CA VAL A 292 -13.66 7.83 -5.06
C VAL A 292 -15.02 7.13 -5.14
N ASN A 293 -15.23 6.41 -6.25
CA ASN A 293 -16.50 5.78 -6.53
C ASN A 293 -16.36 4.25 -6.59
N HIS A 294 -16.88 3.56 -5.57
CA HIS A 294 -16.97 2.09 -5.54
C HIS A 294 -18.30 1.57 -6.12
N ARG A 295 -19.25 2.46 -6.45
CA ARG A 295 -20.59 2.15 -7.00
C ARG A 295 -20.61 2.33 -8.51
N ILE A 296 -19.66 1.72 -9.18
CA ILE A 296 -19.54 1.72 -10.64
C ILE A 296 -20.28 0.56 -11.31
N CYS A 297 -20.67 -0.43 -10.50
CA CYS A 297 -21.37 -1.62 -10.93
C CYS A 297 -22.89 -1.46 -10.86
N SER A 298 -23.60 -2.03 -11.83
CA SER A 298 -25.06 -2.00 -11.90
C SER A 298 -25.69 -3.27 -11.32
N GLY A 299 -27.03 -3.26 -11.14
CA GLY A 299 -27.78 -4.47 -10.79
C GLY A 299 -27.48 -5.06 -9.41
N GLY A 300 -26.92 -4.28 -8.47
CA GLY A 300 -26.56 -4.74 -7.13
C GLY A 300 -25.23 -5.49 -7.05
N SER A 301 -24.44 -5.48 -8.12
CA SER A 301 -23.05 -5.96 -8.10
C SER A 301 -22.10 -4.91 -7.52
N PHE A 302 -20.90 -5.32 -7.16
CA PHE A 302 -19.89 -4.52 -6.50
C PHE A 302 -18.58 -4.56 -7.29
N PHE A 303 -17.83 -3.46 -7.24
CA PHE A 303 -16.50 -3.40 -7.82
C PHE A 303 -15.60 -4.42 -7.12
N ALA A 304 -15.13 -5.40 -7.89
CA ALA A 304 -14.33 -6.51 -7.41
C ALA A 304 -12.83 -6.25 -7.59
N ARG A 305 -12.02 -6.87 -6.74
CA ARG A 305 -10.58 -6.99 -7.00
C ARG A 305 -10.39 -7.80 -8.28
N SER A 306 -9.75 -7.20 -9.27
CA SER A 306 -9.72 -7.65 -10.65
C SER A 306 -8.26 -7.79 -11.11
N PRO A 307 -7.68 -8.99 -11.10
CA PRO A 307 -6.39 -9.22 -11.72
C PRO A 307 -6.48 -8.99 -13.24
N VAL A 308 -5.43 -8.42 -13.84
CA VAL A 308 -5.38 -8.25 -15.29
C VAL A 308 -4.96 -9.59 -15.91
N VAL A 309 -5.94 -10.30 -16.46
CA VAL A 309 -5.80 -11.69 -16.93
C VAL A 309 -6.33 -11.91 -18.34
N SER A 310 -5.83 -12.95 -18.98
CA SER A 310 -6.38 -13.52 -20.21
C SER A 310 -6.45 -15.05 -20.06
N GLY A 311 -7.67 -15.58 -19.87
CA GLY A 311 -7.89 -17.01 -19.65
C GLY A 311 -7.20 -17.55 -18.39
N GLY A 312 -7.29 -16.78 -17.30
CA GLY A 312 -6.64 -17.06 -16.00
C GLY A 312 -5.12 -17.00 -15.93
N ARG A 313 -4.47 -16.61 -17.03
CA ARG A 313 -3.07 -16.21 -17.01
C ARG A 313 -2.96 -14.74 -16.74
N MET A 314 -2.11 -14.36 -15.78
CA MET A 314 -1.81 -12.96 -15.51
C MET A 314 -1.05 -12.37 -16.69
N GLN A 315 -1.50 -11.22 -17.19
CA GLN A 315 -0.80 -10.49 -18.23
C GLN A 315 0.47 -9.86 -17.64
N ALA A 316 1.64 -10.23 -18.18
CA ALA A 316 2.90 -9.64 -17.78
C ALA A 316 3.13 -8.32 -18.53
N PHE A 317 3.38 -7.25 -17.78
CA PHE A 317 3.83 -5.97 -18.28
C PHE A 317 5.31 -5.82 -17.99
N SER A 318 6.13 -5.73 -19.04
CA SER A 318 7.58 -5.60 -18.90
C SER A 318 7.95 -4.12 -18.76
N ALA A 319 8.41 -3.73 -17.58
CA ALA A 319 8.91 -2.39 -17.32
C ALA A 319 10.43 -2.39 -17.54
N SER A 320 10.91 -1.77 -18.61
CA SER A 320 12.34 -1.69 -18.93
C SER A 320 13.02 -0.61 -18.08
N ALA A 321 14.32 -0.76 -17.82
CA ALA A 321 15.09 0.24 -17.05
C ALA A 321 15.01 1.62 -17.73
N GLY A 322 14.64 2.65 -16.96
CA GLY A 322 14.39 4.00 -17.47
C GLY A 322 13.17 4.14 -18.40
N GLY A 323 12.45 3.04 -18.65
CA GLY A 323 11.37 2.97 -19.62
C GLY A 323 9.99 3.14 -18.99
N THR A 324 9.00 3.29 -19.86
CA THR A 324 7.58 3.34 -19.51
C THR A 324 6.82 2.25 -20.23
N ALA A 325 6.08 1.43 -19.49
CA ALA A 325 5.11 0.49 -20.03
C ALA A 325 3.70 1.10 -19.95
N ASP A 326 3.09 1.35 -21.11
CA ASP A 326 1.68 1.75 -21.19
C ASP A 326 0.81 0.49 -21.33
N VAL A 327 -0.10 0.29 -20.38
CA VAL A 327 -1.01 -0.86 -20.35
C VAL A 327 -2.34 -0.56 -21.04
N GLY A 328 -2.52 0.67 -21.53
CA GLY A 328 -3.76 1.14 -22.12
C GLY A 328 -4.87 1.23 -21.07
N THR A 329 -6.02 0.70 -21.43
CA THR A 329 -7.23 0.78 -20.62
C THR A 329 -7.49 -0.54 -19.89
N LEU A 330 -7.59 -0.47 -18.57
CA LEU A 330 -8.00 -1.57 -17.70
C LEU A 330 -9.48 -1.41 -17.34
N ALA A 331 -10.31 -2.37 -17.76
CA ALA A 331 -11.69 -2.42 -17.33
C ALA A 331 -11.77 -3.11 -15.96
N VAL A 332 -12.45 -2.48 -15.01
CA VAL A 332 -12.81 -3.12 -13.73
C VAL A 332 -13.78 -4.28 -13.95
N ARG A 333 -13.91 -5.15 -12.96
CA ARG A 333 -14.90 -6.23 -12.95
C ARG A 333 -15.90 -6.05 -11.82
N CYS A 334 -17.12 -6.53 -12.06
CA CYS A 334 -18.22 -6.45 -11.11
C CYS A 334 -18.64 -7.86 -10.66
N THR A 335 -18.61 -8.14 -9.36
CA THR A 335 -19.11 -9.40 -8.80
C THR A 335 -20.28 -9.16 -7.85
N THR A 336 -21.10 -10.19 -7.60
CA THR A 336 -22.25 -10.08 -6.69
C THR A 336 -21.86 -10.03 -5.21
N ASP A 337 -20.63 -10.39 -4.88
CA ASP A 337 -20.09 -10.46 -3.51
C ASP A 337 -19.00 -9.41 -3.22
N GLY A 338 -18.54 -8.64 -4.22
CA GLY A 338 -17.51 -7.61 -4.08
C GLY A 338 -16.11 -8.12 -3.71
N GLY A 339 -15.89 -9.44 -3.76
CA GLY A 339 -14.58 -10.07 -3.57
C GLY A 339 -13.70 -9.99 -4.82
N ALA A 340 -12.85 -11.00 -5.02
CA ALA A 340 -12.01 -11.11 -6.20
C ALA A 340 -12.76 -11.72 -7.38
N ASP A 341 -12.67 -11.07 -8.53
CA ASP A 341 -13.02 -11.67 -9.81
C ASP A 341 -11.87 -12.57 -10.27
N VAL A 342 -12.01 -13.86 -9.96
CA VAL A 342 -11.04 -14.87 -10.37
C VAL A 342 -11.52 -15.49 -11.68
N ASP A 343 -11.12 -14.92 -12.82
CA ASP A 343 -11.16 -15.63 -14.10
C ASP A 343 -10.08 -16.73 -14.05
N ARG A 344 -10.48 -17.95 -13.69
CA ARG A 344 -9.56 -19.04 -13.33
C ARG A 344 -8.96 -19.69 -14.58
N ILE A 345 -7.72 -20.18 -14.46
CA ILE A 345 -7.14 -21.11 -15.44
C ILE A 345 -7.76 -22.53 -15.37
N GLN A 346 -8.64 -22.76 -14.38
CA GLN A 346 -9.26 -24.04 -14.04
C GLN A 346 -8.22 -25.11 -13.67
N ALA A 347 -7.40 -24.83 -12.66
CA ALA A 347 -6.46 -25.77 -12.10
C ALA A 347 -7.15 -27.08 -11.74
N SER A 348 -6.45 -28.19 -11.90
CA SER A 348 -6.99 -29.51 -11.61
C SER A 348 -6.83 -29.85 -10.13
N GLY A 349 -7.74 -30.67 -9.61
CA GLY A 349 -7.56 -31.36 -8.33
C GLY A 349 -6.59 -32.54 -8.40
N SER A 350 -6.02 -32.85 -9.57
CA SER A 350 -5.03 -33.93 -9.76
C SER A 350 -3.86 -33.49 -10.63
N ALA A 351 -2.69 -34.08 -10.38
CA ALA A 351 -1.48 -33.82 -11.16
C ALA A 351 -1.63 -34.22 -12.65
N GLY A 352 -2.34 -35.31 -12.94
CA GLY A 352 -2.47 -35.86 -14.29
C GLY A 352 -3.25 -34.98 -15.26
N SER A 353 -4.18 -34.16 -14.76
CA SER A 353 -4.98 -33.23 -15.57
C SER A 353 -4.66 -31.76 -15.30
N ALA A 354 -3.57 -31.46 -14.59
CA ALA A 354 -3.14 -30.10 -14.30
C ALA A 354 -2.91 -29.30 -15.61
N PRO A 355 -3.38 -28.05 -15.71
CA PRO A 355 -3.11 -27.21 -16.88
C PRO A 355 -1.62 -26.84 -16.93
N VAL A 356 -1.07 -26.76 -18.14
CA VAL A 356 0.27 -26.20 -18.35
C VAL A 356 0.17 -24.70 -18.14
N VAL A 357 0.97 -24.14 -17.24
CA VAL A 357 1.00 -22.70 -16.94
C VAL A 357 2.23 -22.02 -17.51
N PHE A 358 3.33 -22.76 -17.69
CA PHE A 358 4.58 -22.28 -18.24
C PHE A 358 5.21 -23.31 -19.18
N ASP A 359 5.84 -22.85 -20.26
CA ASP A 359 6.67 -23.66 -21.14
C ASP A 359 8.01 -22.94 -21.36
N GLY A 360 9.10 -23.54 -20.88
CA GLY A 360 10.46 -22.98 -20.93
C GLY A 360 11.00 -22.77 -22.35
N THR A 361 10.31 -23.27 -23.38
CA THR A 361 10.63 -22.97 -24.79
C THR A 361 10.15 -21.59 -25.24
N GLY A 362 9.21 -20.97 -24.50
CA GLY A 362 8.53 -19.73 -24.88
C GLY A 362 9.29 -18.42 -24.55
N GLY A 363 10.49 -18.49 -23.97
CA GLY A 363 11.42 -17.37 -23.87
C GLY A 363 11.13 -16.27 -22.83
N SER A 364 9.99 -16.24 -22.16
CA SER A 364 9.66 -15.17 -21.19
C SER A 364 10.41 -15.26 -19.85
N GLY A 365 10.90 -16.45 -19.48
CA GLY A 365 11.58 -16.72 -18.21
C GLY A 365 10.69 -16.59 -16.96
N SER A 366 9.51 -15.97 -17.04
CA SER A 366 8.56 -15.80 -15.94
C SER A 366 7.11 -16.08 -16.34
N PHE A 367 6.26 -16.39 -15.36
CA PHE A 367 4.81 -16.55 -15.52
C PHE A 367 4.04 -16.13 -14.27
N GLY A 368 2.74 -15.89 -14.44
CA GLY A 368 1.80 -15.63 -13.36
C GLY A 368 0.45 -16.23 -13.71
N VAL A 369 -0.18 -16.90 -12.74
CA VAL A 369 -1.54 -17.42 -12.86
C VAL A 369 -2.32 -17.10 -11.61
N ILE A 370 -3.62 -16.92 -11.77
CA ILE A 370 -4.55 -16.84 -10.66
C ILE A 370 -5.51 -18.02 -10.72
N ASP A 371 -5.79 -18.59 -9.55
CA ASP A 371 -6.85 -19.57 -9.41
C ASP A 371 -7.44 -19.48 -8.00
N ASP A 372 -8.48 -20.26 -7.78
CA ASP A 372 -9.02 -20.47 -6.47
C ASP A 372 -9.21 -21.95 -6.17
N PHE A 373 -9.56 -22.21 -4.92
CA PHE A 373 -9.63 -23.57 -4.42
C PHE A 373 -10.97 -24.25 -4.71
N ASP A 374 -12.04 -23.51 -5.01
CA ASP A 374 -13.39 -24.07 -5.28
C ASP A 374 -13.82 -25.18 -4.30
N GLY A 375 -13.53 -25.00 -3.00
CA GLY A 375 -13.81 -26.00 -1.95
C GLY A 375 -12.79 -27.14 -1.83
N ARG A 376 -11.76 -27.19 -2.69
CA ARG A 376 -10.64 -28.12 -2.64
C ARG A 376 -9.58 -27.65 -1.63
N GLN A 377 -8.74 -28.57 -1.17
CA GLN A 377 -7.58 -28.22 -0.34
C GLN A 377 -6.30 -28.03 -1.16
N SER A 378 -6.26 -28.54 -2.40
CA SER A 378 -5.08 -28.45 -3.26
C SER A 378 -5.45 -28.32 -4.72
N ILE A 379 -4.62 -27.57 -5.44
CA ILE A 379 -4.69 -27.36 -6.88
C ILE A 379 -3.32 -27.62 -7.51
N TYR A 380 -3.31 -28.04 -8.77
CA TYR A 380 -2.11 -28.50 -9.46
C TYR A 380 -1.91 -27.75 -10.78
N PHE A 381 -0.64 -27.43 -11.08
CA PHE A 381 -0.20 -26.77 -12.31
C PHE A 381 0.99 -27.51 -12.92
N ARG A 382 1.16 -27.45 -14.24
CA ARG A 382 2.31 -28.04 -14.95
C ARG A 382 3.25 -26.97 -15.50
N LEU A 383 4.55 -27.22 -15.35
CA LEU A 383 5.64 -26.47 -15.97
C LEU A 383 6.33 -27.39 -16.98
N LYS A 384 6.42 -26.96 -18.23
CA LYS A 384 7.05 -27.73 -19.31
C LYS A 384 8.45 -27.25 -19.62
N SER A 385 9.33 -28.16 -19.98
CA SER A 385 10.67 -27.85 -20.51
C SER A 385 11.50 -26.91 -19.62
N VAL A 386 11.36 -26.98 -18.30
CA VAL A 386 12.07 -26.11 -17.35
C VAL A 386 13.43 -26.72 -17.03
N SER A 387 14.45 -25.86 -16.83
CA SER A 387 15.78 -26.27 -16.38
C SER A 387 16.46 -25.16 -15.57
N GLY A 388 17.41 -25.52 -14.71
CA GLY A 388 18.18 -24.56 -13.92
C GLY A 388 17.44 -24.09 -12.67
N SER A 389 17.70 -22.86 -12.25
CA SER A 389 17.04 -22.26 -11.09
C SER A 389 15.57 -21.98 -11.39
N ILE A 390 14.69 -22.38 -10.47
CA ILE A 390 13.28 -22.03 -10.43
C ILE A 390 12.95 -21.38 -9.08
N GLN A 391 12.24 -20.26 -9.14
CA GLN A 391 11.62 -19.60 -8.00
C GLN A 391 10.11 -19.58 -8.22
N LEU A 392 9.34 -20.02 -7.23
CA LEU A 392 7.89 -19.96 -7.20
C LEU A 392 7.46 -19.17 -5.98
N ASN A 393 6.49 -18.27 -6.13
CA ASN A 393 5.94 -17.53 -5.00
C ASN A 393 4.42 -17.53 -5.10
N THR A 394 3.77 -17.61 -3.95
CA THR A 394 2.33 -17.39 -3.83
C THR A 394 2.07 -16.01 -3.25
N VAL A 395 1.11 -15.29 -3.82
CA VAL A 395 0.57 -14.06 -3.26
C VAL A 395 -0.91 -14.31 -2.99
N ALA A 396 -1.25 -14.43 -1.72
CA ALA A 396 -2.61 -14.62 -1.24
C ALA A 396 -2.85 -13.75 -0.01
N PHE A 397 -2.02 -13.91 1.03
CA PHE A 397 -2.07 -13.11 2.25
C PHE A 397 -1.87 -11.64 1.92
N GLY A 398 -0.80 -11.29 1.19
CA GLY A 398 -0.53 -9.92 0.73
C GLY A 398 -1.63 -9.29 -0.14
N ALA A 399 -2.51 -10.11 -0.72
CA ALA A 399 -3.66 -9.69 -1.52
C ALA A 399 -4.99 -9.88 -0.78
N TYR A 400 -4.98 -9.94 0.56
CA TYR A 400 -6.16 -10.10 1.43
C TYR A 400 -7.02 -11.34 1.14
N SER A 401 -6.47 -12.38 0.51
CA SER A 401 -7.16 -13.66 0.40
C SER A 401 -6.96 -14.47 1.69
N PRO A 402 -8.02 -14.98 2.34
CA PRO A 402 -7.95 -15.54 3.69
C PRO A 402 -7.42 -16.98 3.73
N ILE A 403 -6.23 -17.20 3.16
CA ILE A 403 -5.58 -18.49 3.08
C ILE A 403 -4.08 -18.42 3.37
N HIS A 404 -3.56 -19.52 3.90
CA HIS A 404 -2.13 -19.80 4.02
C HIS A 404 -1.75 -20.83 2.95
N PRO A 405 -1.22 -20.40 1.80
CA PRO A 405 -0.78 -21.30 0.74
C PRO A 405 0.56 -21.97 1.08
N SER A 406 0.73 -23.24 0.72
CA SER A 406 2.01 -23.95 0.73
C SER A 406 2.33 -24.56 -0.63
N LEU A 407 3.63 -24.63 -0.95
CA LEU A 407 4.14 -25.02 -2.25
C LEU A 407 4.90 -26.34 -2.20
N LYS A 408 4.65 -27.21 -3.18
CA LYS A 408 5.50 -28.37 -3.47
C LYS A 408 5.73 -28.52 -4.96
N LEU A 409 6.89 -29.09 -5.30
CA LEU A 409 7.30 -29.35 -6.67
C LEU A 409 7.55 -30.85 -6.86
N TYR A 410 7.00 -31.41 -7.93
CA TYR A 410 7.13 -32.81 -8.29
C TYR A 410 7.66 -32.96 -9.71
N THR A 411 8.43 -34.01 -9.96
CA THR A 411 8.75 -34.47 -11.32
C THR A 411 7.49 -35.01 -12.00
N SER A 412 7.49 -35.12 -13.33
CA SER A 412 6.41 -35.77 -14.08
C SER A 412 6.14 -37.22 -13.67
N GLY A 413 7.15 -37.92 -13.13
CA GLY A 413 7.03 -39.27 -12.56
C GLY A 413 6.46 -39.32 -11.13
N GLY A 414 6.12 -38.17 -10.54
CA GLY A 414 5.51 -38.08 -9.21
C GLY A 414 6.50 -38.02 -8.03
N ALA A 415 7.81 -38.10 -8.28
CA ALA A 415 8.81 -37.92 -7.22
C ALA A 415 8.89 -36.43 -6.80
N GLU A 416 8.90 -36.17 -5.50
CA GLU A 416 9.06 -34.81 -4.95
C GLU A 416 10.47 -34.28 -5.25
N VAL A 417 10.55 -33.03 -5.68
CA VAL A 417 11.83 -32.35 -5.97
C VAL A 417 12.34 -31.71 -4.68
N ALA A 418 13.63 -31.94 -4.38
CA ALA A 418 14.30 -31.24 -3.28
C ALA A 418 14.32 -29.73 -3.55
N ALA A 419 13.72 -28.96 -2.66
CA ALA A 419 13.56 -27.51 -2.79
C ALA A 419 13.71 -26.80 -1.45
N GLY A 420 14.22 -25.57 -1.46
CA GLY A 420 14.14 -24.66 -0.32
C GLY A 420 12.75 -24.04 -0.27
N VAL A 421 12.01 -24.29 0.80
CA VAL A 421 10.62 -23.81 0.96
C VAL A 421 10.55 -22.88 2.16
N ALA A 422 9.98 -21.69 1.96
CA ALA A 422 9.52 -20.82 3.02
C ALA A 422 8.00 -20.94 3.11
N GLU A 423 7.52 -21.69 4.12
CA GLU A 423 6.09 -21.86 4.39
C GLU A 423 5.41 -20.53 4.77
N THR A 424 6.17 -19.65 5.43
CA THR A 424 5.82 -18.24 5.64
C THR A 424 7.00 -17.40 5.19
N VAL A 425 6.76 -16.37 4.40
CA VAL A 425 7.84 -15.55 3.81
C VAL A 425 8.39 -14.50 4.76
N TYR A 426 7.72 -14.24 5.89
CA TYR A 426 8.20 -13.32 6.92
C TYR A 426 7.62 -13.63 8.30
N SER A 427 8.42 -13.42 9.35
CA SER A 427 7.97 -13.39 10.74
C SER A 427 8.75 -12.31 11.49
N GLY A 428 8.03 -11.38 12.11
CA GLY A 428 8.60 -10.21 12.79
C GLY A 428 8.62 -10.36 14.32
N ALA A 429 9.40 -9.50 14.99
CA ALA A 429 9.51 -9.49 16.45
C ALA A 429 8.20 -9.12 17.16
N SER A 430 7.28 -8.48 16.45
CA SER A 430 5.93 -8.17 16.94
C SER A 430 4.99 -9.37 17.01
N GLY A 431 5.38 -10.52 16.44
CA GLY A 431 4.49 -11.67 16.22
C GLY A 431 3.73 -11.63 14.88
N TYR A 432 3.91 -10.57 14.07
CA TYR A 432 3.39 -10.53 12.70
C TYR A 432 4.00 -11.64 11.84
N ILE A 433 3.15 -12.26 11.03
CA ILE A 433 3.54 -13.29 10.07
C ILE A 433 2.95 -12.91 8.72
N ASN A 434 3.79 -12.95 7.67
CA ASN A 434 3.30 -13.00 6.30
C ASN A 434 3.13 -14.46 5.88
N TYR A 435 1.89 -14.87 5.67
CA TYR A 435 1.50 -16.24 5.33
C TYR A 435 1.58 -16.56 3.83
N ASP A 436 2.09 -15.66 2.99
CA ASP A 436 2.53 -16.03 1.65
C ASP A 436 3.68 -17.05 1.73
N SER A 437 3.86 -17.88 0.69
CA SER A 437 4.91 -18.90 0.63
C SER A 437 5.78 -18.79 -0.61
N SER A 438 7.00 -19.27 -0.51
CA SER A 438 7.93 -19.35 -1.63
C SER A 438 8.67 -20.69 -1.69
N LEU A 439 9.06 -21.09 -2.90
CA LEU A 439 9.82 -22.30 -3.18
C LEU A 439 10.94 -21.97 -4.17
N SER A 440 12.15 -22.40 -3.84
CA SER A 440 13.34 -22.29 -4.70
C SER A 440 13.91 -23.69 -4.95
N ALA A 441 14.25 -24.00 -6.21
CA ALA A 441 14.89 -25.27 -6.54
C ALA A 441 15.84 -25.11 -7.72
N THR A 442 16.79 -26.05 -7.85
CA THR A 442 17.57 -26.23 -9.07
C THR A 442 17.18 -27.55 -9.70
N VAL A 443 16.72 -27.52 -10.95
CA VAL A 443 16.11 -28.67 -11.62
C VAL A 443 16.83 -29.02 -12.92
N SER A 444 16.85 -30.31 -13.25
CA SER A 444 17.29 -30.77 -14.57
C SER A 444 16.26 -30.36 -15.64
N LYS A 445 16.62 -30.47 -16.93
CA LYS A 445 15.67 -30.19 -18.00
C LYS A 445 14.54 -31.21 -17.98
N GLY A 446 13.30 -30.76 -17.79
CA GLY A 446 12.14 -31.64 -17.76
C GLY A 446 10.82 -30.94 -17.50
N ASP A 447 9.79 -31.77 -17.34
CA ASP A 447 8.44 -31.34 -16.99
C ASP A 447 8.19 -31.57 -15.49
N TYR A 448 7.55 -30.60 -14.86
CA TYR A 448 7.32 -30.57 -13.43
C TYR A 448 5.86 -30.24 -13.11
N VAL A 449 5.39 -30.68 -11.96
CA VAL A 449 4.07 -30.39 -11.41
C VAL A 449 4.24 -29.58 -10.14
N VAL A 450 3.60 -28.42 -10.08
CA VAL A 450 3.47 -27.61 -8.86
C VAL A 450 2.17 -27.99 -8.18
N ARG A 451 2.24 -28.28 -6.88
CA ARG A 451 1.07 -28.39 -6.01
C ARG A 451 1.01 -27.18 -5.11
N VAL A 452 -0.14 -26.52 -5.10
CA VAL A 452 -0.46 -25.48 -4.12
C VAL A 452 -1.54 -26.03 -3.19
N THR A 453 -1.27 -26.02 -1.89
CA THR A 453 -2.24 -26.40 -0.84
C THR A 453 -2.67 -25.13 -0.10
N ALA A 454 -3.92 -25.02 0.35
CA ALA A 454 -4.38 -23.86 1.12
C ALA A 454 -5.05 -24.26 2.43
N ASN A 455 -4.58 -23.65 3.51
CA ASN A 455 -5.24 -23.65 4.81
C ASN A 455 -6.02 -22.35 5.00
N SER A 456 -7.12 -22.38 5.76
CA SER A 456 -7.90 -21.18 6.03
C SER A 456 -7.22 -20.32 7.09
N LEU A 457 -7.23 -19.01 6.91
CA LEU A 457 -6.79 -18.05 7.92
C LEU A 457 -7.97 -17.33 8.57
N TYR A 458 -7.76 -16.92 9.82
CA TYR A 458 -8.73 -16.12 10.57
C TYR A 458 -8.63 -14.65 10.19
N SER A 459 -9.77 -13.96 10.17
CA SER A 459 -9.84 -12.53 9.85
C SER A 459 -9.08 -11.64 10.83
N SER A 460 -8.90 -12.08 12.08
CA SER A 460 -8.15 -11.34 13.09
C SER A 460 -6.65 -11.19 12.77
N LEU A 461 -6.14 -11.92 11.78
CA LEU A 461 -4.76 -11.81 11.31
C LEU A 461 -4.56 -10.69 10.28
N TYR A 462 -5.65 -10.07 9.82
CA TYR A 462 -5.63 -9.04 8.78
C TYR A 462 -5.96 -7.67 9.39
N PRO A 463 -5.26 -6.61 8.96
CA PRO A 463 -5.65 -5.23 9.29
C PRO A 463 -7.09 -4.94 8.83
N GLY A 464 -7.91 -4.36 9.72
CA GLY A 464 -9.33 -4.12 9.46
C GLY A 464 -10.23 -5.36 9.55
N GLY A 465 -9.66 -6.51 9.91
CA GLY A 465 -10.41 -7.74 10.19
C GLY A 465 -11.16 -8.27 8.98
N ALA A 466 -12.41 -8.68 9.18
CA ALA A 466 -13.23 -9.31 8.13
C ALA A 466 -13.65 -8.33 7.01
N ILE A 467 -13.55 -7.02 7.24
CA ILE A 467 -13.97 -6.00 6.26
C ILE A 467 -13.01 -5.94 5.08
N SER A 468 -11.71 -6.09 5.34
CA SER A 468 -10.65 -6.02 4.33
C SER A 468 -10.48 -7.32 3.55
N LEU A 469 -11.10 -8.41 4.03
CA LEU A 469 -10.91 -9.73 3.47
C LEU A 469 -11.70 -9.95 2.19
N ASP A 470 -11.07 -10.67 1.29
CA ASP A 470 -11.76 -11.21 0.14
C ASP A 470 -12.70 -12.35 0.55
N SER A 471 -13.92 -12.31 0.05
CA SER A 471 -14.89 -13.39 0.27
C SER A 471 -14.50 -14.67 -0.51
N ARG A 472 -13.70 -14.53 -1.57
CA ARG A 472 -13.14 -15.65 -2.34
C ARG A 472 -11.72 -15.99 -1.91
N ARG A 473 -11.46 -17.29 -1.82
CA ARG A 473 -10.16 -17.86 -1.43
C ARG A 473 -9.33 -18.17 -2.67
N PHE A 474 -8.53 -17.22 -3.11
CA PHE A 474 -7.74 -17.30 -4.32
C PHE A 474 -6.24 -17.27 -4.00
N VAL A 475 -5.44 -17.67 -4.97
CA VAL A 475 -3.98 -17.59 -4.91
C VAL A 475 -3.45 -17.11 -6.25
N ILE A 476 -2.49 -16.19 -6.20
CA ILE A 476 -1.68 -15.82 -7.35
C ILE A 476 -0.39 -16.62 -7.25
N LEU A 477 -0.15 -17.52 -8.21
CA LEU A 477 1.12 -18.22 -8.33
C LEU A 477 1.97 -17.50 -9.36
N THR A 478 3.11 -16.99 -8.91
CA THR A 478 4.16 -16.43 -9.78
C THR A 478 5.33 -17.40 -9.86
N GLY A 479 6.02 -17.40 -10.99
CA GLY A 479 7.23 -18.19 -11.13
C GLY A 479 8.23 -17.58 -12.09
N VAL A 480 9.49 -17.83 -11.79
CA VAL A 480 10.66 -17.31 -12.51
C VAL A 480 11.66 -18.45 -12.69
N THR A 481 12.28 -18.49 -13.87
CA THR A 481 13.22 -19.52 -14.28
C THR A 481 14.45 -18.88 -14.93
N GLY A 482 15.54 -19.64 -15.05
CA GLY A 482 16.72 -19.20 -15.81
C GLY A 482 17.59 -18.15 -15.11
N GLY A 483 17.46 -18.01 -13.78
CA GLY A 483 18.33 -17.14 -12.98
C GLY A 483 18.03 -15.64 -13.08
N LEU A 484 16.85 -15.25 -13.58
CA LEU A 484 16.40 -13.87 -13.51
C LEU A 484 16.31 -13.42 -12.04
N SER A 485 16.88 -12.26 -11.72
CA SER A 485 16.88 -11.68 -10.39
C SER A 485 16.38 -10.25 -10.42
N PRO A 486 15.76 -9.76 -9.33
CA PRO A 486 15.46 -8.34 -9.18
C PRO A 486 16.71 -7.50 -9.42
N GLN A 487 16.53 -6.37 -10.10
CA GLN A 487 17.57 -5.35 -10.24
C GLN A 487 17.54 -4.42 -9.03
N LEU A 488 18.54 -3.56 -8.84
CA LEU A 488 18.56 -2.56 -7.76
C LEU A 488 18.41 -3.12 -6.33
N VAL A 489 18.87 -4.36 -6.07
CA VAL A 489 18.76 -5.02 -4.75
C VAL A 489 19.41 -4.24 -3.60
N ASP A 490 20.45 -3.45 -3.88
CA ASP A 490 21.08 -2.56 -2.89
C ASP A 490 20.15 -1.39 -2.52
N ALA A 491 19.38 -0.91 -3.51
CA ALA A 491 18.39 0.15 -3.35
C ALA A 491 17.01 -0.36 -2.90
N HIS A 492 16.73 -1.67 -2.98
CA HIS A 492 15.56 -2.34 -2.40
C HIS A 492 15.90 -3.78 -1.99
N PRO A 493 16.01 -4.11 -0.70
CA PRO A 493 16.35 -5.45 -0.24
C PRO A 493 15.45 -6.53 -0.85
N HIS A 494 16.03 -7.65 -1.25
CA HIS A 494 15.27 -8.79 -1.78
C HIS A 494 14.73 -9.67 -0.64
N ASN A 495 13.59 -9.26 -0.08
CA ASN A 495 12.80 -10.04 0.88
C ASN A 495 11.30 -9.72 0.68
N ALA A 496 10.43 -10.45 1.39
CA ALA A 496 8.97 -10.42 1.20
C ALA A 496 8.31 -9.05 1.34
N ARG A 497 8.91 -8.14 2.13
CA ARG A 497 8.39 -6.80 2.42
C ARG A 497 9.31 -5.69 1.92
N CYS A 498 10.36 -6.05 1.18
CA CYS A 498 11.48 -5.16 0.84
C CYS A 498 12.15 -4.49 2.05
N THR A 499 11.90 -4.97 3.27
CA THR A 499 12.29 -4.29 4.50
C THR A 499 13.80 -4.21 4.64
N ARG A 500 14.29 -3.06 5.12
CA ARG A 500 15.69 -2.82 5.44
C ARG A 500 15.95 -3.10 6.93
N GLY A 501 17.16 -3.55 7.24
CA GLY A 501 17.60 -3.63 8.63
C GLY A 501 17.82 -2.24 9.21
N ASP A 502 17.47 -2.06 10.48
CA ASP A 502 17.67 -0.80 11.22
C ASP A 502 19.12 -0.67 11.74
N ILE A 503 20.09 -0.68 10.83
CA ILE A 503 21.48 -0.38 11.16
C ILE A 503 21.77 1.03 10.68
N PHE A 504 21.60 1.99 11.57
CA PHE A 504 21.81 3.41 11.30
C PHE A 504 23.00 3.96 12.07
N PRO A 505 23.68 4.99 11.53
CA PRO A 505 24.67 5.72 12.31
C PRO A 505 24.03 6.35 13.54
N ALA A 506 24.84 6.56 14.58
CA ALA A 506 24.43 7.37 15.72
C ALA A 506 24.01 8.77 15.24
N TYR A 507 22.98 9.32 15.88
CA TYR A 507 22.44 10.63 15.54
C TYR A 507 22.63 11.60 16.71
N ASP A 508 23.36 12.66 16.43
CA ASP A 508 23.53 13.80 17.31
C ASP A 508 22.66 14.95 16.80
N SER A 509 21.85 15.51 17.70
CA SER A 509 21.04 16.68 17.38
C SER A 509 21.96 17.88 17.11
N PRO A 510 21.60 18.78 16.18
CA PRO A 510 22.35 20.00 15.97
C PRO A 510 22.44 20.83 17.26
N TYR A 511 23.49 21.64 17.36
CA TYR A 511 23.66 22.55 18.49
C TYR A 511 22.60 23.65 18.49
N GLY A 512 22.05 23.95 19.67
CA GLY A 512 21.08 25.02 19.87
C GLY A 512 19.62 24.55 19.86
N ASP A 513 18.72 25.52 19.78
CA ASP A 513 17.28 25.31 19.72
C ASP A 513 16.82 25.09 18.27
N PRO A 514 15.69 24.40 18.03
CA PRO A 514 15.16 24.22 16.69
C PRO A 514 14.91 25.60 16.04
N PRO A 515 15.43 25.84 14.82
CA PRO A 515 15.21 27.10 14.14
C PRO A 515 13.81 27.13 13.52
N LYS A 516 13.30 28.34 13.33
CA LYS A 516 12.05 28.58 12.59
C LYS A 516 12.31 28.41 11.09
N ASN A 517 11.48 27.64 10.41
CA ASN A 517 11.44 27.64 8.95
C ASN A 517 10.91 29.00 8.47
N THR A 518 11.73 29.73 7.72
CA THR A 518 11.36 31.04 7.14
C THR A 518 10.84 30.92 5.71
N HIS A 519 10.83 29.73 5.11
CA HIS A 519 10.15 29.49 3.84
C HIS A 519 8.64 29.58 4.05
N GLY A 520 8.01 30.67 3.59
CA GLY A 520 6.55 30.85 3.62
C GLY A 520 6.02 31.87 4.63
N ALA A 521 6.85 32.39 5.55
CA ALA A 521 6.44 33.45 6.47
C ALA A 521 6.53 34.85 5.82
N SER A 522 5.91 35.05 4.64
CA SER A 522 5.57 36.39 4.16
C SER A 522 4.18 36.75 4.69
N SER A 523 4.07 37.93 5.29
CA SER A 523 2.90 38.49 5.97
C SER A 523 1.67 38.77 5.09
N ASP A 524 1.58 38.18 3.91
CA ASP A 524 0.54 38.44 2.92
C ASP A 524 -0.21 37.12 2.65
N GLU A 525 -1.21 36.85 3.49
CA GLU A 525 -2.14 35.71 3.44
C GLU A 525 -3.06 35.80 2.21
N GLU A 526 -3.22 34.71 1.45
CA GLU A 526 -4.52 34.28 0.87
C GLU A 526 -4.50 32.89 0.17
N ASP A 527 -3.34 32.29 -0.15
CA ASP A 527 -3.26 31.04 -0.96
C ASP A 527 -2.73 29.78 -0.22
N ASP A 528 -2.53 29.84 1.10
CA ASP A 528 -1.99 28.72 1.89
C ASP A 528 -3.09 27.75 2.34
N GLY A 529 -2.90 26.46 2.01
CA GLY A 529 -3.84 25.39 2.32
C GLY A 529 -3.44 24.70 3.61
N GLY A 530 -4.38 24.61 4.55
CA GLY A 530 -4.24 23.77 5.73
C GLY A 530 -4.94 22.42 5.55
N GLY A 531 -4.21 21.33 5.76
CA GLY A 531 -4.79 20.04 6.10
C GLY A 531 -4.71 18.97 5.01
N PHE A 532 -3.89 17.96 5.28
CA PHE A 532 -4.17 16.57 4.99
C PHE A 532 -3.70 15.73 6.19
N CYS A 533 -4.47 14.69 6.54
CA CYS A 533 -4.51 14.02 7.85
C CYS A 533 -5.10 14.86 8.99
N GLY A 534 -6.20 15.56 8.71
CA GLY A 534 -7.04 16.27 9.67
C GLY A 534 -6.53 17.65 10.12
N VAL A 535 -7.39 18.36 10.86
CA VAL A 535 -7.09 19.63 11.50
C VAL A 535 -7.48 19.52 12.98
N ILE A 536 -6.65 20.01 13.88
CA ILE A 536 -7.03 20.13 15.29
C ILE A 536 -7.96 21.35 15.42
N SER A 537 -9.28 21.13 15.51
CA SER A 537 -10.27 22.22 15.69
C SER A 537 -10.79 22.29 17.12
N GLU A 538 -10.84 23.50 17.68
CA GLU A 538 -11.51 23.78 18.96
C GLU A 538 -13.05 23.76 18.89
N ASN A 539 -13.73 23.69 17.73
CA ASN A 539 -15.19 23.90 17.72
C ASN A 539 -16.00 23.48 16.47
N HIS A 540 -15.72 22.36 15.80
CA HIS A 540 -16.64 21.83 14.77
C HIS A 540 -17.19 20.44 15.10
N ARG A 541 -18.47 20.42 15.51
CA ARG A 541 -19.30 19.23 15.62
C ARG A 541 -19.73 18.78 14.22
N GLY A 542 -19.23 17.64 13.77
CA GLY A 542 -19.86 16.84 12.71
C GLY A 542 -18.93 16.48 11.55
N GLY A 543 -18.26 15.34 11.66
CA GLY A 543 -17.47 14.73 10.60
C GLY A 543 -16.20 14.10 11.15
N LEU A 544 -15.90 12.84 10.81
CA LEU A 544 -14.58 12.26 11.06
C LEU A 544 -13.59 12.98 10.12
N PRO A 545 -12.48 13.54 10.62
CA PRO A 545 -11.48 14.17 9.78
C PRO A 545 -10.84 13.14 8.83
N PRO A 546 -10.54 13.50 7.57
CA PRO A 546 -9.86 12.60 6.66
C PRO A 546 -8.48 12.21 7.19
N GLY A 547 -8.17 10.92 7.25
CA GLY A 547 -6.82 10.44 7.59
C GLY A 547 -6.54 10.13 9.07
N ALA A 548 -7.57 10.03 9.92
CA ALA A 548 -7.38 9.42 11.24
C ALA A 548 -6.96 7.96 11.14
N VAL A 549 -5.90 7.55 11.84
CA VAL A 549 -5.65 6.12 12.15
C VAL A 549 -6.81 5.65 13.02
N ALA A 550 -7.81 5.05 12.39
CA ALA A 550 -9.09 4.77 13.00
C ALA A 550 -8.99 3.59 13.97
N GLY A 551 -9.15 3.85 15.27
CA GLY A 551 -9.18 2.84 16.33
C GLY A 551 -10.57 2.20 16.59
N GLY A 552 -11.59 2.43 15.74
CA GLY A 552 -12.94 1.91 16.02
C GLY A 552 -13.87 1.89 14.82
N PHE A 553 -14.12 0.72 14.24
CA PHE A 553 -15.02 0.49 13.09
C PHE A 553 -16.52 0.44 13.46
N ALA A 554 -17.04 1.37 14.26
CA ALA A 554 -18.42 1.28 14.74
C ALA A 554 -19.52 1.50 13.67
N PRO A 555 -19.40 2.41 12.67
CA PRO A 555 -20.53 2.65 11.75
C PRO A 555 -20.69 1.60 10.64
N TRP A 556 -19.57 1.01 10.18
CA TRP A 556 -19.55 0.11 9.01
C TRP A 556 -19.96 -1.32 9.34
N VAL A 557 -19.69 -1.77 10.57
CA VAL A 557 -20.15 -3.07 11.08
C VAL A 557 -21.68 -3.18 10.99
N LEU A 558 -22.42 -2.09 11.22
CA LEU A 558 -23.88 -2.11 11.14
C LEU A 558 -24.37 -2.34 9.70
N MET A 559 -23.74 -1.72 8.69
CA MET A 559 -24.13 -1.89 7.28
C MET A 559 -23.74 -3.26 6.71
N LEU A 560 -22.54 -3.76 7.04
CA LEU A 560 -22.10 -5.10 6.64
C LEU A 560 -22.88 -6.21 7.34
N MET A 561 -23.23 -6.04 8.62
CA MET A 561 -24.11 -6.96 9.34
C MET A 561 -25.52 -6.98 8.74
N MET A 562 -26.05 -5.84 8.30
CA MET A 562 -27.34 -5.78 7.60
C MET A 562 -27.29 -6.44 6.22
N ALA A 563 -26.22 -6.23 5.45
CA ALA A 563 -26.02 -6.89 4.15
C ALA A 563 -25.85 -8.42 4.28
N TYR A 564 -25.07 -8.85 5.27
CA TYR A 564 -24.85 -10.27 5.56
C TYR A 564 -26.12 -10.94 6.10
N ALA A 565 -26.88 -10.27 6.97
CA ALA A 565 -28.17 -10.74 7.45
C ALA A 565 -29.21 -10.82 6.32
N ALA A 566 -29.23 -9.85 5.40
CA ALA A 566 -30.12 -9.85 4.24
C ALA A 566 -29.78 -11.01 3.26
N ALA A 567 -28.50 -11.26 2.98
CA ALA A 567 -28.06 -12.37 2.16
C ALA A 567 -28.37 -13.75 2.78
N ARG A 568 -28.26 -13.87 4.11
CA ARG A 568 -28.64 -15.10 4.85
C ARG A 568 -30.14 -15.33 4.84
N MET A 569 -30.95 -14.28 5.01
CA MET A 569 -32.41 -14.38 4.94
C MET A 569 -32.90 -14.72 3.53
N ALA A 570 -32.26 -14.21 2.48
CA ALA A 570 -32.57 -14.57 1.08
C ALA A 570 -32.26 -16.05 0.76
N ARG A 571 -31.18 -16.63 1.31
CA ARG A 571 -30.88 -18.06 1.16
C ARG A 571 -31.86 -18.96 1.91
N ILE A 572 -32.26 -18.59 3.13
CA ILE A 572 -33.22 -19.37 3.93
C ILE A 572 -34.62 -19.36 3.30
N SER A 573 -35.05 -18.21 2.76
CA SER A 573 -36.35 -18.09 2.08
C SER A 573 -36.37 -18.75 0.70
N GLY A 574 -35.24 -18.82 -0.02
CA GLY A 574 -35.10 -19.58 -1.27
C GLY A 574 -35.17 -21.10 -1.08
N VAL A 575 -34.62 -21.62 0.03
CA VAL A 575 -34.70 -23.05 0.38
C VAL A 575 -36.11 -23.42 0.83
N ALA A 576 -36.79 -22.57 1.62
CA ALA A 576 -38.17 -22.80 2.06
C ALA A 576 -39.21 -22.77 0.92
N ARG A 577 -38.97 -22.00 -0.15
CA ARG A 577 -39.87 -21.99 -1.34
C ARG A 577 -39.70 -23.21 -2.25
N ARG A 578 -38.57 -23.92 -2.20
CA ARG A 578 -38.33 -25.14 -3.00
C ARG A 578 -38.92 -26.40 -2.34
N THR A 579 -39.07 -26.42 -1.01
CA THR A 579 -39.70 -27.53 -0.28
C THR A 579 -41.22 -27.48 -0.24
N LEU A 580 -41.86 -26.39 -0.68
CA LEU A 580 -43.33 -26.24 -0.74
C LEU A 580 -43.91 -26.36 -2.17
N ARG A 581 -43.10 -26.78 -3.15
CA ARG A 581 -43.52 -27.07 -4.54
C ARG A 581 -43.00 -28.42 -5.06
N GLY A 582 -42.75 -29.36 -4.15
CA GLY A 582 -42.50 -30.77 -4.46
C GLY A 582 -43.75 -31.60 -4.22
#